data_AF-A0A2C6WJK8-F1
#
_entry.id   AF-A0A2C6WJK8-F1
#
_cell.length_a   1.000
_cell.length_b   1.000
_cell.length_c   1.000
_cell.angle_alpha   90.00
_cell.angle_beta   90.00
_cell.angle_gamma   90.00
#
_symmetry.space_group_name_H-M   'P 1'
#
loop_
_entity.id
_entity.type
_entity.pdbx_description
1 polymer ?
#
loop_
_entity_poly.entity_id
_entity_poly.type
_entity_poly.pdbx_seq_one_letter_code
_entity_poly.pdbx_strand_id
1 'polypeptide(L)'
;MTPNVLMLIVTIGALVFMLVFCLILKHSMIYIFVALFLQSVFLFLIRWLWIGKTPTAAFFNSFDLVTIVVIIGLTIHTIQKKAHE
;
A
#
# COMPACT_ATOMS: atom_id res chain seq x y z
N MET A 1 -16.15 16.70 -5.54
CA MET A 1 -14.94 16.46 -4.72
C MET A 1 -13.74 16.40 -5.66
N THR A 2 -12.69 17.18 -5.43
CA THR A 2 -11.48 17.14 -6.27
C THR A 2 -10.82 15.77 -6.14
N PRO A 3 -10.38 15.12 -7.24
CA PRO A 3 -9.78 13.78 -7.18
C PRO A 3 -8.53 13.74 -6.28
N ASN A 4 -7.85 14.87 -6.09
CA ASN A 4 -6.75 15.03 -5.15
C ASN A 4 -7.17 14.82 -3.68
N VAL A 5 -8.33 15.33 -3.28
CA VAL A 5 -8.85 15.15 -1.91
C VAL A 5 -9.20 13.67 -1.67
N LEU A 6 -9.75 13.02 -2.70
CA LEU A 6 -10.14 11.60 -2.63
C LEU A 6 -8.91 10.68 -2.51
N MET A 7 -7.84 10.97 -3.26
CA MET A 7 -6.54 10.29 -3.09
C MET A 7 -5.99 10.48 -1.67
N LEU A 8 -6.08 11.69 -1.13
CA LEU A 8 -5.59 12.02 0.22
C LEU A 8 -6.34 11.23 1.30
N ILE A 9 -7.67 11.12 1.19
CA ILE A 9 -8.50 10.33 2.11
C ILE A 9 -8.12 8.85 2.04
N VAL A 10 -7.92 8.29 0.84
CA VAL A 10 -7.50 6.89 0.68
C VAL A 10 -6.12 6.65 1.30
N THR A 11 -5.16 7.55 1.09
CA THR A 11 -3.82 7.43 1.67
C THR A 11 -3.85 7.53 3.20
N ILE A 12 -4.57 8.50 3.76
CA ILE A 12 -4.71 8.64 5.22
C ILE A 12 -5.42 7.42 5.81
N GLY A 13 -6.52 6.99 5.19
CA GLY A 13 -7.28 5.83 5.65
C GLY A 13 -6.43 4.56 5.68
N ALA A 14 -5.61 4.35 4.64
CA ALA A 14 -4.75 3.19 4.57
C ALA A 14 -3.56 3.24 5.55
N LEU A 15 -2.98 4.43 5.80
CA LEU A 15 -1.98 4.62 6.85
C LEU A 15 -2.55 4.31 8.24
N VAL A 16 -3.73 4.84 8.56
CA VAL A 16 -4.42 4.56 9.84
C VAL A 16 -4.72 3.07 9.96
N PHE A 17 -5.25 2.46 8.90
CA PHE A 17 -5.53 1.02 8.86
C PHE A 17 -4.27 0.19 9.11
N MET A 18 -3.17 0.51 8.41
CA MET A 18 -1.88 -0.16 8.58
C MET A 18 -1.36 -0.02 10.01
N LEU A 19 -1.43 1.18 10.59
CA LEU A 19 -0.93 1.48 11.93
C LEU A 19 -1.74 0.76 13.02
N VAL A 20 -3.06 0.75 12.88
CA VAL A 20 -4.00 0.01 13.76
C VAL A 20 -3.74 -1.50 13.67
N PHE A 21 -3.66 -2.07 12.46
CA PHE A 21 -3.41 -3.51 12.29
C PHE A 21 -2.03 -3.93 12.78
N CYS A 22 -1.00 -3.10 12.55
CA CYS A 22 0.36 -3.40 12.97
C CYS A 22 0.55 -3.29 14.49
N LEU A 23 -0.04 -2.29 15.14
CA LEU A 23 0.09 -2.09 16.59
C LEU A 23 -0.85 -2.99 17.41
N ILE A 24 -2.11 -3.13 17.00
CA ILE A 24 -3.14 -3.77 17.83
C ILE A 24 -3.17 -5.28 17.60
N LEU A 25 -3.15 -5.71 16.35
CA LEU A 25 -3.37 -7.12 16.06
C LEU A 25 -2.09 -7.96 16.15
N LYS A 26 -0.88 -7.36 16.14
CA LYS A 26 0.40 -8.10 15.99
C LYS A 26 0.34 -9.14 14.86
N HIS A 27 -0.56 -8.94 13.90
CA HIS A 27 -0.86 -9.93 12.89
C HIS A 27 0.24 -9.92 11.82
N SER A 28 0.44 -11.09 11.22
CA SER A 28 1.49 -11.39 10.24
C SER A 28 1.60 -10.36 9.12
N MET A 29 2.81 -10.13 8.61
CA MET A 29 3.13 -9.22 7.49
C MET A 29 2.19 -9.32 6.28
N ILE A 30 1.55 -10.46 6.09
CA ILE A 30 0.57 -10.74 5.05
C ILE A 30 -0.59 -9.72 5.06
N TYR A 31 -1.07 -9.30 6.23
CA TYR A 31 -2.18 -8.33 6.30
C TYR A 31 -1.76 -6.92 5.88
N ILE A 32 -0.53 -6.53 6.23
CA ILE A 32 0.06 -5.26 5.78
C ILE A 32 0.24 -5.27 4.26
N PHE A 33 0.67 -6.40 3.71
CA PHE A 33 0.79 -6.58 2.26
C PHE A 33 -0.55 -6.43 1.55
N VAL A 34 -1.60 -7.11 2.03
CA VAL A 34 -2.95 -7.02 1.46
C VAL A 34 -3.49 -5.59 1.55
N ALA A 35 -3.28 -4.88 2.66
CA ALA A 35 -3.72 -3.50 2.82
C ALA A 35 -3.03 -2.55 1.82
N LEU A 36 -1.70 -2.66 1.68
CA LEU A 36 -0.92 -1.84 0.73
C LEU A 36 -1.29 -2.15 -0.73
N PHE A 37 -1.55 -3.42 -1.04
CA PHE A 37 -2.02 -3.83 -2.36
C PHE A 37 -3.39 -3.21 -2.65
N LEU A 38 -4.34 -3.31 -1.71
CA LEU A 38 -5.68 -2.76 -1.87
C LEU A 38 -5.66 -1.23 -2.01
N GLN A 39 -4.85 -0.54 -1.21
CA GLN A 39 -4.62 0.90 -1.31
C GLN A 39 -4.11 1.29 -2.70
N SER A 40 -3.12 0.56 -3.22
CA SER A 40 -2.51 0.84 -4.54
C SER A 40 -3.52 0.62 -5.67
N VAL A 41 -4.35 -0.42 -5.58
CA VAL A 41 -5.46 -0.68 -6.51
C VAL A 41 -6.50 0.44 -6.46
N PHE A 42 -6.90 0.90 -5.27
CA PHE A 42 -7.84 2.02 -5.12
C PHE A 42 -7.29 3.32 -5.71
N LEU A 43 -6.03 3.67 -5.43
CA LEU A 43 -5.38 4.85 -6.02
C LEU A 43 -5.26 4.74 -7.55
N PHE A 44 -4.99 3.54 -8.06
CA PHE A 44 -5.00 3.25 -9.49
C PHE A 44 -6.37 3.50 -10.13
N LEU A 45 -7.44 2.95 -9.54
CA LEU A 45 -8.82 3.17 -10.00
C LEU A 45 -9.18 4.66 -10.01
N ILE A 46 -8.83 5.42 -8.97
CA ILE A 46 -9.09 6.87 -8.93
C ILE A 46 -8.34 7.59 -10.05
N ARG A 47 -7.07 7.25 -10.29
CA ARG A 47 -6.25 7.92 -11.31
C ARG A 47 -6.64 7.56 -12.74
N TRP A 48 -6.98 6.30 -12.97
CA TRP A 48 -7.37 5.80 -14.29
C TRP A 48 -8.79 6.24 -14.66
N LEU A 49 -9.76 6.03 -13.76
CA LEU A 49 -11.18 6.27 -14.05
C LEU A 49 -11.57 7.75 -13.92
N TRP A 50 -10.95 8.49 -12.99
CA TRP A 50 -11.40 9.85 -12.64
C TRP A 50 -10.50 10.96 -13.19
N ILE A 51 -9.17 10.78 -13.15
CA ILE A 51 -8.19 11.77 -13.66
C ILE A 51 -7.95 11.60 -15.17
N GLY A 52 -8.37 10.46 -15.76
CA GLY A 52 -8.16 10.19 -17.18
C GLY A 52 -6.68 9.99 -17.55
N LYS A 53 -5.83 9.64 -16.58
CA LYS A 53 -4.42 9.29 -16.86
C LYS A 53 -4.36 7.98 -17.63
N THR A 54 -3.36 7.85 -18.51
CA THR A 54 -3.11 6.58 -19.21
C THR A 54 -2.88 5.45 -18.20
N PRO A 55 -3.37 4.23 -18.47
CA PRO A 55 -3.31 3.12 -17.52
C PRO A 55 -1.89 2.84 -17.05
N THR A 56 -0.90 2.91 -17.94
CA THR A 56 0.52 2.77 -17.58
C THR A 56 0.96 3.87 -16.61
N ALA A 57 0.64 5.14 -16.89
CA ALA A 57 1.02 6.26 -16.03
C ALA A 57 0.21 6.36 -14.73
N ALA A 58 -0.98 5.78 -14.66
CA ALA A 58 -1.74 5.62 -13.43
C ALA A 58 -1.13 4.50 -12.57
N PHE A 59 -0.74 3.38 -13.19
CA PHE A 59 -0.20 2.20 -12.52
C PHE A 59 1.14 2.49 -11.84
N PHE A 60 2.13 3.00 -12.59
CA PHE A 60 3.47 3.31 -12.05
C PHE A 60 3.46 4.36 -10.93
N ASN A 61 2.40 5.15 -10.88
CA ASN A 61 2.31 6.31 -10.01
C ASN A 61 1.53 5.92 -8.74
N SER A 62 0.70 4.87 -8.81
CA SER A 62 -0.03 4.30 -7.68
C SER A 62 0.77 3.20 -6.95
N PHE A 63 1.64 2.49 -7.67
CA PHE A 63 2.63 1.59 -7.07
C PHE A 63 3.88 2.39 -6.75
N ASP A 64 3.97 2.90 -5.53
CA ASP A 64 5.18 3.52 -5.05
C ASP A 64 6.29 2.44 -4.96
N LEU A 65 7.32 2.55 -5.82
CA LEU A 65 8.47 1.64 -5.86
C LEU A 65 9.12 1.51 -4.47
N VAL A 66 9.06 2.55 -3.65
CA VAL A 66 9.54 2.52 -2.27
C VAL A 66 8.75 1.51 -1.45
N THR A 67 7.43 1.44 -1.62
CA THR A 67 6.58 0.49 -0.90
C THR A 67 6.92 -0.95 -1.29
N ILE A 68 7.15 -1.21 -2.57
CA ILE A 68 7.57 -2.53 -3.06
C ILE A 68 8.93 -2.92 -2.45
N VAL A 69 9.91 -2.01 -2.47
CA VAL A 69 11.25 -2.25 -1.91
C VAL A 69 11.18 -2.49 -0.39
N VAL A 70 10.38 -1.71 0.34
CA VAL A 70 10.18 -1.86 1.78
C VAL A 70 9.55 -3.20 2.11
N ILE A 71 8.52 -3.63 1.37
CA ILE A 71 7.89 -4.95 1.55
C ILE A 71 8.90 -6.07 1.31
N ILE A 72 9.68 -6.00 0.23
CA ILE A 72 10.70 -7.02 -0.08
C ILE A 72 11.74 -7.08 1.04
N GLY A 73 12.27 -5.94 1.49
CA GLY A 73 13.25 -5.88 2.58
C GLY A 73 12.71 -6.42 3.90
N LEU A 74 11.48 -6.06 4.27
CA LEU A 74 10.79 -6.55 5.46
C LEU A 74 10.50 -8.07 5.40
N THR A 75 10.14 -8.58 4.22
CA THR A 75 9.90 -10.01 4.00
C THR A 75 11.20 -10.80 4.17
N ILE A 76 12.30 -10.35 3.57
CA ILE A 76 13.62 -10.96 3.72
C ILE A 76 14.05 -10.94 5.19
N HIS A 77 13.93 -9.80 5.87
CA HIS A 77 14.28 -9.67 7.29
C HIS A 77 13.48 -10.64 8.17
N THR A 78 12.18 -10.81 7.90
CA THR A 78 11.31 -11.70 8.68
C THR A 78 11.62 -13.17 8.43
N ILE A 79 11.94 -13.54 7.19
CA ILE A 79 12.37 -14.91 6.84
C ILE A 79 13.70 -15.22 7.52
N GLN A 80 14.68 -14.31 7.45
CA GLN A 80 15.99 -14.47 8.10
C GLN A 80 15.85 -14.57 9.61
N LYS A 81 15.02 -13.73 10.23
CA LYS A 81 14.77 -13.79 11.67
C LYS A 81 14.17 -15.14 12.10
N LYS A 82 13.21 -15.67 11.34
CA LYS A 82 12.61 -16.99 11.61
C LYS A 82 13.55 -18.17 11.32
N ALA A 83 14.58 -17.98 10.49
CA ALA A 83 15.58 -19.00 10.22
C ALA A 83 16.69 -19.05 11.29
N HIS A 84 16.80 -18.02 12.13
CA HIS A 84 17.78 -17.90 13.21
C HIS A 84 17.20 -18.13 14.62
N GLU A 85 15.90 -18.44 14.74
CA GLU A 85 15.25 -19.01 15.93
C GLU A 85 15.18 -20.54 15.81
#